data_AF-A0A8H4ZIQ9-F1
#
_entry.id   AF-A0A8H4ZIQ9-F1
#
_cell.length_a   1.000
_cell.length_b   1.000
_cell.length_c   1.000
_cell.angle_alpha   90.00
_cell.angle_beta   90.00
_cell.angle_gamma   90.00
#
_symmetry.space_group_name_H-M   'P 1'
#
loop_
_entity.id
_entity.type
_entity.pdbx_description
1 polymer ?
#
loop_
_entity_poly.entity_id
_entity_poly.type
_entity_poly.pdbx_seq_one_letter_code
_entity_poly.pdbx_strand_id
1 'polypeptide(L)'
;MTTVASLKRLSAKSLSEKILEEVNATDPTFAIIDVRDNDHIGGHIKGSTNIPAHTLDAMMPTLVRRLKDKKTVVFHCALSQQRGPSAALKYLRERDGLLKSMGEDPKGESGQDVFVLDRGFSGWQEVYGEDERLTEGYVKDLWDNY
;
A
#
# COMPACT_ATOMS: atom_id res chain seq x y z
N MET A 1 19.73 -8.40 0.98
CA MET A 1 18.93 -7.90 -0.17
C MET A 1 17.48 -8.25 0.12
N THR A 2 16.54 -7.31 0.00
CA THR A 2 15.13 -7.59 0.31
C THR A 2 14.55 -8.62 -0.65
N THR A 3 13.86 -9.62 -0.11
CA THR A 3 13.14 -10.66 -0.87
C THR A 3 11.66 -10.64 -0.49
N VAL A 4 10.81 -11.36 -1.23
CA VAL A 4 9.39 -11.50 -0.88
C VAL A 4 9.20 -12.05 0.53
N ALA A 5 10.05 -13.00 0.96
CA ALA A 5 9.98 -13.60 2.29
C ALA A 5 10.41 -12.64 3.42
N SER A 6 11.23 -11.63 3.11
CA SER A 6 11.72 -10.67 4.10
C SER A 6 10.94 -9.35 4.10
N LEU A 7 9.87 -9.23 3.30
CA LEU A 7 9.03 -8.02 3.29
C LEU A 7 8.29 -7.90 4.61
N LYS A 8 8.31 -6.69 5.19
CA LYS A 8 7.51 -6.40 6.38
C LYS A 8 6.03 -6.48 6.01
N ARG A 9 5.24 -7.03 6.93
CA ARG A 9 3.79 -7.15 6.79
C ARG A 9 3.08 -6.34 7.87
N LEU A 10 1.90 -5.85 7.54
CA LEU A 10 1.07 -5.03 8.42
C LEU A 10 -0.32 -5.64 8.49
N SER A 11 -0.87 -5.79 9.70
CA SER A 11 -2.22 -6.31 9.89
C SER A 11 -3.28 -5.25 9.53
N ALA A 12 -4.49 -5.70 9.19
CA ALA A 12 -5.62 -4.79 8.97
C ALA A 12 -5.90 -3.91 10.20
N LYS A 13 -5.80 -4.48 11.40
CA LYS A 13 -5.96 -3.75 12.66
C LYS A 13 -4.95 -2.61 12.77
N SER A 14 -3.66 -2.90 12.62
CA SER A 14 -2.60 -1.88 12.73
C SER A 14 -2.73 -0.79 11.67
N LEU A 15 -3.16 -1.14 10.45
CA LEU A 15 -3.43 -0.14 9.42
C LEU A 15 -4.65 0.72 9.77
N SER A 16 -5.73 0.14 10.30
CA SER A 16 -6.92 0.88 10.74
C SER A 16 -6.60 1.89 11.85
N GLU A 17 -5.81 1.48 12.84
CA GLU A 17 -5.34 2.35 13.93
C GLU A 17 -4.57 3.54 13.34
N LYS A 18 -3.65 3.28 12.40
CA LYS A 18 -2.89 4.34 11.72
C LYS A 18 -3.76 5.31 10.92
N ILE A 19 -4.79 4.82 10.23
CA ILE A 19 -5.74 5.68 9.50
C ILE A 19 -6.51 6.57 10.48
N LEU A 20 -6.97 6.02 11.59
CA LEU A 20 -7.75 6.77 12.59
C LEU A 20 -6.89 7.80 13.35
N GLU A 21 -5.63 7.48 13.62
CA GLU A 21 -4.67 8.41 14.25
C GLU A 21 -4.41 9.67 13.41
N GLU A 22 -4.40 9.53 12.08
CA GLU A 22 -4.10 10.63 11.15
C GLU A 22 -5.34 11.09 10.35
N VAL A 23 -6.55 10.78 10.81
CA VAL A 23 -7.81 11.05 10.07
C VAL A 23 -8.04 12.53 9.74
N ASN A 24 -7.51 13.43 10.58
CA ASN A 24 -7.60 14.89 10.40
C ASN A 24 -6.31 15.50 9.86
N ALA A 25 -5.30 14.68 9.53
CA ALA A 25 -4.04 15.18 9.01
C ALA A 25 -4.22 15.66 7.56
N THR A 26 -3.87 16.91 7.28
CA THR A 26 -3.89 17.46 5.91
C THR A 26 -2.87 16.78 5.01
N ASP A 27 -1.75 16.32 5.58
CA ASP A 27 -0.73 15.53 4.89
C ASP A 27 -0.32 14.31 5.74
N PRO A 28 -0.95 13.14 5.50
CA PRO A 28 -0.63 11.94 6.26
C PRO A 28 0.83 11.50 6.08
N THR A 29 1.46 11.02 7.15
CA THR A 29 2.84 10.55 7.15
C THR A 29 3.02 9.23 6.40
N PHE A 30 1.93 8.57 6.04
CA PHE A 30 1.92 7.30 5.31
C PHE A 30 1.14 7.37 4.00
N ALA A 31 1.34 6.38 3.14
CA ALA A 31 0.55 6.18 1.93
C ALA A 31 0.13 4.72 1.78
N ILE A 32 -1.08 4.49 1.28
CA ILE A 32 -1.62 3.17 0.95
C ILE A 32 -1.71 3.06 -0.58
N ILE A 33 -1.05 2.06 -1.15
CA ILE A 33 -1.02 1.82 -2.59
C ILE A 33 -1.76 0.52 -2.89
N ASP A 34 -2.94 0.67 -3.50
CA ASP A 34 -3.75 -0.45 -3.96
C ASP A 34 -3.33 -0.80 -5.39
N VAL A 35 -2.76 -1.98 -5.59
CA VAL A 35 -2.33 -2.44 -6.93
C VAL A 35 -3.30 -3.42 -7.58
N ARG A 36 -4.56 -3.47 -7.13
CA ARG A 36 -5.64 -4.18 -7.84
C ARG A 36 -5.89 -3.54 -9.20
N ASP A 37 -6.28 -4.40 -10.15
CA ASP A 37 -6.61 -4.02 -11.51
C ASP A 37 -8.14 -3.86 -11.60
N ASN A 38 -8.82 -4.67 -12.42
CA ASN A 38 -10.29 -4.66 -12.51
C ASN A 38 -10.97 -5.11 -11.20
N ASP A 39 -10.24 -5.81 -10.34
CA ASP A 39 -10.68 -6.26 -9.02
C ASP A 39 -10.62 -5.17 -7.93
N HIS A 40 -10.38 -3.92 -8.33
CA HIS A 40 -10.53 -2.74 -7.46
C HIS A 40 -12.00 -2.41 -7.15
N ILE A 41 -12.93 -2.87 -7.98
CA ILE A 41 -14.37 -2.65 -7.82
C ILE A 41 -14.87 -3.30 -6.50
N GLY A 42 -15.89 -2.70 -5.89
CA GLY A 42 -16.55 -3.22 -4.68
C GLY A 42 -16.04 -2.66 -3.36
N GLY A 43 -15.11 -1.71 -3.42
CA GLY A 43 -14.63 -0.96 -2.25
C GLY A 43 -13.12 -0.87 -2.24
N HIS A 44 -12.61 0.15 -1.56
CA HIS A 44 -11.19 0.36 -1.36
C HIS A 44 -10.92 1.02 -0.01
N ILE A 45 -9.68 0.90 0.47
CA ILE A 45 -9.29 1.49 1.75
C ILE A 45 -9.30 3.01 1.60
N LYS A 46 -9.88 3.70 2.59
CA LYS A 46 -10.02 5.15 2.58
C LYS A 46 -8.67 5.84 2.40
N GLY A 47 -8.61 6.77 1.45
CA GLY A 47 -7.38 7.51 1.13
C GLY A 47 -6.29 6.70 0.42
N SER A 48 -6.57 5.45 0.02
CA SER A 48 -5.64 4.68 -0.81
C SER A 48 -5.55 5.25 -2.23
N THR A 49 -4.37 5.12 -2.84
CA THR A 49 -4.18 5.44 -4.26
C THR A 49 -4.13 4.16 -5.07
N ASN A 50 -5.06 4.01 -6.02
CA ASN A 50 -5.03 2.88 -6.93
C ASN A 50 -4.00 3.07 -8.04
N ILE A 51 -3.07 2.13 -8.16
CA ILE A 51 -2.09 2.03 -9.25
C ILE A 51 -2.11 0.57 -9.73
N PRO A 52 -2.93 0.24 -10.74
CA PRO A 52 -3.08 -1.12 -11.22
C PRO A 52 -1.75 -1.78 -11.57
N ALA A 53 -1.58 -3.05 -11.17
CA ALA A 53 -0.34 -3.80 -11.33
C ALA A 53 0.16 -3.82 -12.79
N HIS A 54 -0.73 -3.84 -13.78
CA HIS A 54 -0.36 -3.82 -15.20
C HIS A 54 0.25 -2.48 -15.66
N THR A 55 -0.01 -1.38 -14.95
CA THR A 55 0.56 -0.04 -15.24
C THR A 55 1.76 0.31 -14.35
N LEU A 56 1.96 -0.45 -13.28
CA LEU A 56 2.83 -0.10 -12.18
C LEU A 56 4.29 0.11 -12.61
N ASP A 57 4.79 -0.69 -13.54
CA ASP A 57 6.19 -0.59 -14.01
C ASP A 57 6.46 0.75 -14.70
N ALA A 58 5.53 1.22 -15.54
CA ALA A 58 5.64 2.53 -16.19
C ALA A 58 5.49 3.69 -15.19
N MET A 59 4.67 3.50 -14.15
CA MET A 59 4.40 4.51 -13.12
C MET A 59 5.43 4.56 -11.99
N MET A 60 6.33 3.56 -11.89
CA MET A 60 7.23 3.40 -10.75
C MET A 60 8.10 4.63 -10.47
N PRO A 61 8.74 5.27 -11.47
CA PRO A 61 9.58 6.44 -11.21
C PRO A 61 8.78 7.62 -10.62
N THR A 62 7.56 7.82 -11.11
CA THR A 62 6.64 8.84 -10.58
C THR A 62 6.18 8.49 -9.17
N LEU A 63 5.88 7.21 -8.92
CA LEU A 63 5.48 6.73 -7.61
C LEU A 63 6.56 6.95 -6.55
N VAL A 64 7.81 6.60 -6.85
CA VAL A 64 8.96 6.84 -5.94
C VAL A 64 9.08 8.32 -5.59
N ARG A 65 9.00 9.22 -6.59
CA ARG A 65 9.09 10.67 -6.35
C ARG A 65 7.94 11.20 -5.50
N ARG A 66 6.72 10.74 -5.75
CA ARG A 66 5.52 11.17 -5.02
C ARG A 66 5.55 10.72 -3.56
N LEU A 67 6.13 9.55 -3.29
CA LEU A 67 6.14 8.94 -1.97
C LEU A 67 7.40 9.26 -1.16
N LYS A 68 8.38 9.98 -1.71
CA LYS A 68 9.70 10.19 -1.10
C LYS A 68 9.64 10.74 0.33
N ASP A 69 8.66 11.62 0.62
CA ASP A 69 8.54 12.31 1.91
C ASP A 69 7.65 11.54 2.91
N LYS A 70 7.07 10.40 2.49
CA LYS A 70 6.25 9.55 3.36
C LYS A 70 7.14 8.68 4.22
N LYS A 71 6.86 8.63 5.52
CA LYS A 71 7.54 7.75 6.48
C LYS A 71 7.20 6.28 6.25
N THR A 72 5.96 6.00 5.85
CA THR A 72 5.45 4.64 5.66
C THR A 72 4.71 4.48 4.34
N VAL A 73 4.96 3.39 3.62
CA VAL A 73 4.22 3.01 2.41
C VAL A 73 3.70 1.60 2.57
N VAL A 74 2.39 1.42 2.40
CA VAL A 74 1.71 0.13 2.53
C VAL A 74 1.17 -0.28 1.16
N PHE A 75 1.68 -1.37 0.61
CA PHE A 75 1.17 -1.96 -0.63
C PHE A 75 0.15 -3.04 -0.33
N HIS A 76 -0.88 -3.17 -1.16
CA HIS A 76 -1.77 -4.33 -1.11
C HIS A 76 -2.35 -4.65 -2.48
N CYS A 77 -2.92 -5.85 -2.60
CA CYS A 77 -3.83 -6.18 -3.70
C CYS A 77 -5.11 -6.82 -3.13
N ALA A 78 -5.79 -7.70 -3.88
CA ALA A 78 -6.96 -8.42 -3.38
C ALA A 78 -6.62 -9.33 -2.18
N LEU A 79 -5.58 -10.18 -2.32
CA LEU A 79 -5.16 -11.14 -1.29
C LEU A 79 -3.76 -10.86 -0.71
N SER A 80 -3.02 -9.94 -1.33
CA SER A 80 -1.61 -9.66 -1.02
C SER A 80 -0.68 -10.88 -1.05
N GLN A 81 -0.93 -11.84 -1.94
CA GLN A 81 -0.09 -13.04 -2.12
C GLN A 81 0.93 -12.92 -3.26
N GLN A 82 0.63 -12.09 -4.27
CA GLN A 82 1.48 -11.93 -5.47
C GLN A 82 1.68 -10.46 -5.83
N ARG A 83 0.66 -9.79 -6.41
CA ARG A 83 0.75 -8.40 -6.89
C ARG A 83 1.24 -7.41 -5.82
N GLY A 84 0.66 -7.45 -4.61
CA GLY A 84 1.09 -6.58 -3.49
C GLY A 84 2.57 -6.76 -3.11
N PRO A 85 3.02 -7.97 -2.75
CA PRO A 85 4.44 -8.23 -2.49
C PRO A 85 5.39 -7.88 -3.64
N SER A 86 5.02 -8.20 -4.88
CA SER A 86 5.82 -7.86 -6.06
C SER A 86 5.94 -6.35 -6.25
N ALA A 87 4.84 -5.59 -6.05
CA ALA A 87 4.83 -4.15 -6.14
C ALA A 87 5.76 -3.50 -5.09
N ALA A 88 5.64 -3.91 -3.82
CA ALA A 88 6.49 -3.42 -2.74
C ALA A 88 7.97 -3.68 -3.03
N LEU A 89 8.31 -4.87 -3.54
CA LEU A 89 9.68 -5.23 -3.86
C LEU A 89 10.24 -4.41 -5.03
N LYS A 90 9.45 -4.20 -6.09
CA LYS A 90 9.86 -3.35 -7.23
C LYS A 90 10.07 -1.90 -6.78
N TYR A 91 9.15 -1.38 -5.97
CA TYR A 91 9.25 -0.03 -5.40
C TYR A 91 10.53 0.16 -4.59
N LEU A 92 10.84 -0.78 -3.68
CA LEU A 92 12.08 -0.74 -2.89
C LEU A 92 13.33 -0.73 -3.78
N ARG A 93 13.37 -1.58 -4.82
CA ARG A 93 14.50 -1.64 -5.75
C ARG A 93 14.70 -0.33 -6.51
N GLU A 94 13.61 0.22 -7.04
CA GLU A 94 13.65 1.47 -7.80
C GLU A 94 14.06 2.65 -6.91
N ARG A 95 13.43 2.77 -5.72
CA ARG A 95 13.78 3.79 -4.73
C ARG A 95 15.24 3.70 -4.32
N ASP A 96 15.72 2.51 -3.96
CA ASP A 96 17.10 2.32 -3.53
C ASP A 96 18.10 2.59 -4.68
N GLY A 97 17.73 2.26 -5.93
CA GLY A 97 18.51 2.58 -7.12
C GLY A 97 18.61 4.08 -7.35
N LEU A 98 17.49 4.80 -7.22
CA LEU A 98 17.43 6.25 -7.37
C LEU A 98 18.25 6.95 -6.28
N LEU A 99 18.09 6.57 -5.01
CA LEU A 99 18.87 7.14 -3.89
C LEU A 99 20.38 6.96 -4.09
N LYS A 100 20.81 5.75 -4.49
CA LYS A 100 22.22 5.50 -4.80
C LYS A 100 22.74 6.36 -5.95
N SER A 101 21.92 6.57 -7.00
CA SER A 101 22.31 7.43 -8.12
C SER A 101 22.49 8.90 -7.74
N MET A 102 21.84 9.33 -6.64
CA MET A 102 21.96 10.66 -6.06
C MET A 102 23.06 10.75 -4.96
N GLY A 103 23.77 9.65 -4.68
CA GLY A 103 24.79 9.58 -3.63
C GLY A 103 24.25 9.44 -2.21
N GLU A 104 22.95 9.14 -2.06
CA GLU A 104 22.29 8.94 -0.77
C GLU A 104 22.32 7.46 -0.36
N ASP A 105 22.43 7.19 0.95
CA ASP A 105 22.32 5.83 1.48
C ASP A 105 20.83 5.44 1.62
N PRO A 106 20.35 4.40 0.90
CA PRO A 106 18.97 3.90 1.05
C PRO A 106 18.64 3.39 2.45
N LYS A 107 19.65 3.14 3.30
CA LYS A 107 19.51 2.74 4.70
C LYS A 107 19.74 3.87 5.70
N GLY A 108 19.89 5.11 5.23
CA GLY A 108 20.18 6.28 6.08
C GLY A 108 19.14 6.54 7.18
N GLU A 109 19.45 7.50 8.05
CA GLU A 109 18.76 7.76 9.33
C GLU A 109 17.24 8.04 9.22
N SER A 110 16.74 8.41 8.03
CA SER A 110 15.33 8.74 7.73
C SER A 110 14.63 7.71 6.83
N GLY A 111 15.10 6.46 6.82
CA GLY A 111 14.61 5.42 5.93
C GLY A 111 13.08 5.22 5.97
N GLN A 112 12.46 5.19 4.80
CA GLN A 112 11.03 4.91 4.65
C GLN A 112 10.72 3.42 4.88
N ASP A 113 9.75 3.16 5.74
CA ASP A 113 9.21 1.82 5.98
C ASP A 113 8.24 1.39 4.88
N VAL A 114 8.47 0.21 4.30
CA VAL A 114 7.59 -0.36 3.27
C VAL A 114 6.99 -1.66 3.79
N PHE A 115 5.66 -1.73 3.78
CA PHE A 115 4.88 -2.88 4.23
C PHE A 115 4.01 -3.45 3.11
N VAL A 116 3.62 -4.70 3.29
CA VAL A 116 2.51 -5.32 2.57
C VAL A 116 1.35 -5.55 3.55
N LEU A 117 0.13 -5.13 3.20
CA LEU A 117 -1.07 -5.41 4.00
C LEU A 117 -1.37 -6.91 3.99
N ASP A 118 -1.53 -7.50 5.16
CA ASP A 118 -1.93 -8.90 5.32
C ASP A 118 -3.32 -9.17 4.77
N ARG A 119 -3.45 -10.30 4.08
CA ARG A 119 -4.69 -10.77 3.42
C ARG A 119 -5.31 -9.81 2.39
N GLY A 120 -4.64 -8.69 2.09
CA GLY A 120 -5.08 -7.72 1.09
C GLY A 120 -6.44 -7.09 1.41
N PHE A 121 -7.11 -6.58 0.37
CA PHE A 121 -8.43 -5.99 0.54
C PHE A 121 -9.49 -7.02 0.97
N SER A 122 -9.34 -8.29 0.58
CA SER A 122 -10.24 -9.36 1.02
C SER A 122 -10.26 -9.52 2.54
N GLY A 123 -9.10 -9.52 3.19
CA GLY A 123 -9.06 -9.57 4.65
C GLY A 123 -9.41 -8.24 5.33
N TRP A 124 -9.22 -7.12 4.64
CA TRP A 124 -9.65 -5.81 5.12
C TRP A 124 -11.17 -5.71 5.20
N GLN A 125 -11.86 -6.04 4.10
CA GLN A 125 -13.31 -5.87 3.99
C GLN A 125 -14.08 -6.77 4.96
N GLU A 126 -13.57 -7.96 5.29
CA GLU A 126 -14.14 -8.86 6.30
C GLU A 126 -14.30 -8.19 7.67
N VAL A 127 -13.45 -7.22 8.00
CA VAL A 127 -13.41 -6.58 9.32
C VAL A 127 -13.88 -5.12 9.27
N TYR A 128 -13.50 -4.39 8.21
CA TYR A 128 -13.69 -2.94 8.11
C TYR A 128 -14.47 -2.51 6.87
N GLY A 129 -15.05 -3.45 6.10
CA GLY A 129 -15.76 -3.15 4.85
C GLY A 129 -16.91 -2.15 5.04
N GLU A 130 -17.72 -2.36 6.08
CA GLU A 130 -18.88 -1.50 6.39
C GLU A 130 -18.51 -0.23 7.19
N ASP A 131 -17.25 -0.03 7.58
CA ASP A 131 -16.82 1.16 8.32
C ASP A 131 -16.42 2.30 7.37
N GLU A 132 -17.30 3.28 7.17
CA GLU A 132 -17.08 4.43 6.27
C GLU A 132 -15.92 5.36 6.70
N ARG A 133 -15.43 5.22 7.93
CA ARG A 133 -14.22 5.93 8.39
C ARG A 133 -12.95 5.30 7.80
N LEU A 134 -13.03 4.07 7.34
CA LEU A 134 -11.91 3.22 6.95
C LEU A 134 -12.00 2.70 5.51
N THR A 135 -13.21 2.60 4.96
CA THR A 135 -13.47 2.04 3.62
C THR A 135 -14.37 2.99 2.81
N GLU A 136 -14.05 3.14 1.53
CA GLU A 136 -14.78 3.99 0.58
C GLU A 136 -15.34 3.15 -0.57
N GLY A 137 -16.57 3.50 -1.01
CA GLY A 137 -17.23 2.85 -2.15
C GLY A 137 -17.51 1.36 -1.93
N TYR A 138 -17.70 0.92 -0.69
CA TYR A 138 -17.98 -0.48 -0.37
C TYR A 138 -19.35 -0.90 -0.91
N VAL A 139 -19.38 -2.03 -1.62
CA VAL A 139 -20.62 -2.59 -2.17
C VAL A 139 -20.78 -3.99 -1.59
N LYS A 140 -21.53 -4.08 -0.49
CA LYS A 140 -21.72 -5.32 0.29
C LYS A 140 -22.15 -6.52 -0.57
N ASP A 141 -23.08 -6.32 -1.50
CA ASP A 141 -23.59 -7.37 -2.39
C ASP A 141 -22.51 -8.05 -3.24
N LEU A 142 -21.38 -7.35 -3.51
CA LEU A 142 -20.25 -7.94 -4.23
C LEU A 142 -19.40 -8.89 -3.37
N TRP A 143 -19.60 -8.87 -2.05
CA TRP A 143 -18.85 -9.63 -1.05
C TRP A 143 -19.69 -10.67 -0.30
N ASP A 144 -21.03 -10.58 -0.33
CA ASP A 144 -21.94 -11.51 0.36
C ASP A 144 -21.85 -12.98 -0.10
N ASN A 145 -21.15 -13.27 -1.20
CA ASN A 145 -20.99 -14.61 -1.77
C ASN A 145 -19.54 -15.13 -1.76
N TYR A 146 -18.63 -14.47 -1.03
CA TYR A 146 -17.20 -14.80 -0.98
C TYR A 146 -16.79 -15.60 0.26
#